data_AF-A0A5J6LFH4-F1
#
_entry.id   AF-A0A5J6LFH4-F1
#
_cell.length_a   1.000
_cell.length_b   1.000
_cell.length_c   1.000
_cell.angle_alpha   90.00
_cell.angle_beta   90.00
_cell.angle_gamma   90.00
#
_symmetry.space_group_name_H-M   'P 1'
#
loop_
_entity.id
_entity.type
_entity.pdbx_description
1 polymer ?
#
loop_
_entity_poly.entity_id
_entity_poly.type
_entity_poly.pdbx_seq_one_letter_code
_entity_poly.pdbx_strand_id
1 'polypeptide(L)'
;MPTCISALKNPIPNKCLHDPDQGLRPTGCYYCRIKIDKSNGMVPMLALPKDRFASDCRRELVQLHTTLKQELLAASGSEKKQAALLVELRACEEAIKRIDNGYFGLCKVCGEAIELNRLKAEPTTSCCLSCESKN
;
A
#
# COMPACT_ATOMS: atom_id res chain seq x y z
N MET A 1 29.16 51.54 -4.91
CA MET A 1 29.83 50.55 -4.04
C MET A 1 29.38 50.77 -2.61
N PRO A 2 28.53 49.87 -2.09
CA PRO A 2 28.68 49.46 -0.69
C PRO A 2 28.63 47.93 -0.53
N THR A 3 29.43 47.52 0.42
CA THR A 3 29.89 46.18 0.80
C THR A 3 28.87 45.39 1.60
N CYS A 4 28.76 44.12 1.25
CA CYS A 4 27.95 43.08 1.88
C CYS A 4 28.56 42.57 3.20
N ILE A 5 28.12 43.10 4.35
CA ILE A 5 28.24 42.41 5.64
C ILE A 5 27.04 42.80 6.50
N SER A 6 25.99 41.96 6.54
CA SER A 6 25.01 41.81 7.65
C SER A 6 23.79 40.97 7.22
N ALA A 7 23.99 39.68 6.95
CA ALA A 7 22.87 38.74 6.79
C ALA A 7 23.23 37.38 7.40
N LEU A 8 23.47 37.35 8.71
CA LEU A 8 23.55 36.12 9.50
C LEU A 8 22.35 36.02 10.45
N LYS A 9 21.16 35.87 9.86
CA LYS A 9 19.99 35.26 10.49
C LYS A 9 19.17 34.62 9.39
N ASN A 10 19.54 33.39 8.99
CA ASN A 10 18.69 32.38 8.33
C ASN A 10 19.57 31.20 7.88
N PRO A 11 19.56 30.04 8.55
CA PRO A 11 20.01 28.80 7.95
C PRO A 11 18.82 28.14 7.24
N ILE A 12 18.60 28.50 5.98
CA ILE A 12 17.90 27.62 5.04
C ILE A 12 18.77 27.54 3.78
N PRO A 13 19.59 26.49 3.59
CA PRO A 13 20.00 26.14 2.25
C PRO A 13 18.81 25.50 1.53
N ASN A 14 18.44 26.23 0.49
CA ASN A 14 17.34 26.07 -0.43
C ASN A 14 17.56 24.90 -1.41
N LYS A 15 16.45 24.44 -2.01
CA LYS A 15 16.36 23.89 -3.38
C LYS A 15 17.08 22.58 -3.69
N CYS A 16 16.28 21.53 -3.90
CA CYS A 16 16.61 20.49 -4.86
C CYS A 16 16.63 21.11 -6.28
N LEU A 17 17.80 21.25 -6.90
CA LEU A 17 17.89 21.44 -8.35
C LEU A 17 17.51 20.11 -9.01
N HIS A 18 16.42 20.10 -9.78
CA HIS A 18 16.14 19.04 -10.75
C HIS A 18 16.13 19.68 -12.15
N ASP A 19 17.12 19.33 -12.97
CA ASP A 19 17.06 19.48 -14.43
C ASP A 19 16.23 18.32 -15.01
N PRO A 20 15.27 18.56 -15.93
CA PRO A 20 14.34 17.53 -16.39
C PRO A 20 14.80 16.73 -17.63
N ASP A 21 16.01 16.94 -18.16
CA ASP A 21 16.34 16.49 -19.53
C ASP A 21 17.35 15.32 -19.67
N GLN A 22 17.68 14.60 -18.59
CA GLN A 22 18.53 13.40 -18.72
C GLN A 22 17.88 12.19 -18.07
N GLY A 23 17.38 11.30 -18.94
CA GLY A 23 16.71 10.03 -18.60
C GLY A 23 17.57 9.03 -17.83
N LEU A 24 17.90 9.34 -16.58
CA LEU A 24 18.55 8.45 -15.61
C LEU A 24 17.65 8.35 -14.39
N ARG A 25 17.05 7.16 -14.19
CA ARG A 25 16.33 6.81 -12.96
C ARG A 25 17.30 6.92 -11.78
N PRO A 26 17.05 7.76 -10.76
CA PRO A 26 17.89 7.76 -9.57
C PRO A 26 17.44 6.58 -8.68
N THR A 27 18.04 5.41 -8.91
CA THR A 27 18.12 4.37 -7.89
C THR A 27 19.00 4.88 -6.75
N GLY A 28 18.38 5.52 -5.77
CA GLY A 28 18.98 5.76 -4.46
C GLY A 28 19.35 7.22 -4.16
N CYS A 29 18.41 7.94 -3.54
CA CYS A 29 18.77 8.86 -2.46
C CYS A 29 18.25 8.26 -1.16
N TYR A 30 19.17 7.75 -0.33
CA TYR A 30 18.90 6.92 0.84
C TYR A 30 18.38 7.71 2.06
N TYR A 31 18.11 9.02 1.95
CA TYR A 31 17.92 9.90 3.12
C TYR A 31 16.58 10.64 3.24
N CYS A 32 15.58 10.36 2.38
CA CYS A 32 14.25 10.97 2.54
C CYS A 32 13.13 9.91 2.66
N ARG A 33 13.38 8.82 3.39
CA ARG A 33 12.46 7.68 3.50
C ARG A 33 12.10 7.24 4.92
N ILE A 34 12.07 8.16 5.87
CA ILE A 34 11.47 7.89 7.18
C ILE A 34 10.54 9.06 7.52
N LYS A 35 9.25 8.91 7.22
CA LYS A 35 8.21 9.50 8.07
C LYS A 35 7.73 8.40 9.01
N ILE A 36 8.18 8.45 10.26
CA ILE A 36 7.47 7.80 11.37
C ILE A 36 6.45 8.85 11.82
N ASP A 37 5.22 8.78 11.32
CA ASP A 37 4.12 9.60 11.84
C ASP A 37 3.55 8.89 13.09
N LYS A 38 3.84 9.45 14.28
CA LYS A 38 3.38 8.96 15.59
C LYS A 38 2.03 9.54 16.04
N SER A 39 1.23 10.12 15.14
CA SER A 39 0.16 11.04 15.56
C SER A 39 -1.17 10.95 14.81
N ASN A 40 -1.48 9.86 14.10
CA ASN A 40 -2.71 9.81 13.30
C ASN A 40 -3.96 9.43 14.11
N GLY A 41 -4.52 10.42 14.79
CA GLY A 41 -5.97 10.56 14.99
C GLY A 41 -6.60 11.39 13.85
N MET A 42 -7.81 11.01 13.47
CA MET A 42 -8.70 11.59 12.43
C MET A 42 -8.35 11.27 10.96
N VAL A 43 -8.89 10.14 10.50
CA VAL A 43 -9.31 9.94 9.11
C VAL A 43 -10.78 10.38 8.98
N PRO A 44 -11.09 11.36 8.11
CA PRO A 44 -11.87 11.01 6.93
C PRO A 44 -11.57 11.83 5.65
N MET A 45 -12.01 11.22 4.55
CA MET A 45 -12.15 11.72 3.18
C MET A 45 -10.89 11.89 2.33
N LEU A 46 -10.77 10.92 1.41
CA LEU A 46 -10.02 10.91 0.16
C LEU A 46 -8.60 10.34 0.26
N ALA A 47 -8.55 9.05 -0.11
CA ALA A 47 -7.46 8.40 -0.82
C ALA A 47 -6.09 8.51 -0.16
N LEU A 48 -5.70 7.39 0.47
CA LEU A 48 -4.32 7.06 0.78
C LEU A 48 -3.40 7.53 -0.37
N PRO A 49 -2.42 8.42 -0.11
CA PRO A 49 -1.58 9.00 -1.13
C PRO A 49 -0.64 7.93 -1.69
N LYS A 50 -1.10 7.17 -2.70
CA LYS A 50 -0.33 6.17 -3.47
C LYS A 50 0.77 5.51 -2.64
N ASP A 51 0.39 4.92 -1.52
CA ASP A 51 1.36 4.30 -0.65
C ASP A 51 2.06 3.19 -1.43
N ARG A 52 3.41 3.22 -1.43
CA ARG A 52 4.22 2.16 -2.02
C ARG A 52 3.78 0.77 -1.51
N PHE A 53 3.33 0.72 -0.26
CA PHE A 53 2.76 -0.47 0.36
C PHE A 53 1.59 -1.06 -0.43
N ALA A 54 0.60 -0.25 -0.80
CA ALA A 54 -0.55 -0.71 -1.57
C ALA A 54 -0.15 -1.23 -2.97
N SER A 55 0.87 -0.61 -3.59
CA SER A 55 1.42 -1.10 -4.86
C SER A 55 2.19 -2.41 -4.72
N ASP A 56 2.91 -2.60 -3.62
CA ASP A 56 3.65 -3.83 -3.35
C ASP A 56 2.67 -4.98 -3.03
N CYS A 57 1.68 -4.75 -2.16
CA CYS A 57 0.61 -5.71 -1.89
C CYS A 57 -0.18 -6.07 -3.14
N ARG A 58 -0.46 -5.09 -4.03
CA ARG A 58 -1.10 -5.39 -5.32
C ARG A 58 -0.27 -6.36 -6.15
N ARG A 59 1.04 -6.13 -6.27
CA ARG A 59 1.91 -7.02 -7.07
C ARG A 59 1.89 -8.43 -6.50
N GLU A 60 1.95 -8.57 -5.19
CA GLU A 60 1.89 -9.85 -4.49
C GLU A 60 0.54 -10.56 -4.68
N LEU A 61 -0.58 -9.85 -4.50
CA LEU A 61 -1.93 -10.38 -4.73
C LEU A 61 -2.14 -10.82 -6.17
N VAL A 62 -1.63 -10.07 -7.15
CA VAL A 62 -1.70 -10.46 -8.57
C VAL A 62 -0.87 -11.71 -8.84
N GLN A 63 0.33 -11.82 -8.26
CA GLN A 63 1.15 -13.03 -8.37
C GLN A 63 0.43 -14.25 -7.79
N LEU A 64 -0.11 -14.14 -6.57
CA LEU A 64 -0.89 -15.19 -5.93
C LEU A 64 -2.13 -15.58 -6.75
N HIS A 65 -2.86 -14.60 -7.30
CA HIS A 65 -4.00 -14.86 -8.16
C HIS A 65 -3.60 -15.66 -9.40
N THR A 66 -2.51 -15.27 -10.06
CA THR A 66 -2.03 -15.98 -11.26
C THR A 66 -1.61 -17.41 -10.96
N THR A 67 -0.94 -17.67 -9.84
CA THR A 67 -0.52 -19.02 -9.44
C THR A 67 -1.73 -19.88 -9.08
N LEU A 68 -2.66 -19.38 -8.26
CA LEU A 68 -3.90 -20.12 -7.91
C LEU A 68 -4.73 -20.46 -9.15
N LYS A 69 -4.80 -19.53 -10.11
CA LYS A 69 -5.51 -19.76 -11.38
C LYS A 69 -4.85 -20.83 -12.24
N GLN A 70 -3.52 -20.88 -12.28
CA GLN A 70 -2.79 -21.94 -12.97
C GLN A 70 -3.00 -23.31 -12.31
N GLU A 71 -2.97 -23.37 -10.97
CA GLU A 71 -3.26 -24.60 -10.22
C GLU A 71 -4.68 -25.10 -10.45
N LEU A 72 -5.65 -24.19 -10.55
CA LEU A 72 -7.04 -24.54 -10.86
C LEU A 72 -7.16 -25.21 -12.24
N LEU A 73 -6.45 -24.67 -13.24
CA LEU A 73 -6.43 -25.22 -14.59
C LEU A 73 -5.70 -26.57 -14.66
N ALA A 74 -4.67 -26.77 -13.83
CA ALA A 74 -3.93 -28.02 -13.74
C ALA A 74 -4.67 -29.12 -12.96
N ALA A 75 -5.61 -28.76 -12.08
CA ALA A 75 -6.36 -29.70 -11.25
C ALA A 75 -7.54 -30.32 -12.03
N SER A 76 -7.32 -31.51 -12.59
CA SER A 76 -8.29 -32.25 -13.42
C SER A 76 -9.20 -33.25 -12.67
N GLY A 77 -9.21 -33.30 -11.33
CA GLY A 77 -9.83 -34.45 -10.64
C GLY A 77 -10.37 -34.26 -9.22
N SER A 78 -10.61 -33.04 -8.71
CA SER A 78 -11.17 -32.87 -7.35
C SER A 78 -12.09 -31.67 -7.24
N GLU A 79 -13.40 -31.90 -7.32
CA GLU A 79 -14.45 -30.86 -7.24
C GLU A 79 -14.37 -30.07 -5.92
N LYS A 80 -14.08 -30.75 -4.80
CA LYS A 80 -13.89 -30.09 -3.49
C LYS A 80 -12.68 -29.15 -3.45
N LYS A 81 -11.57 -29.54 -4.11
CA LYS A 81 -10.34 -28.72 -4.16
C LYS A 81 -10.53 -27.50 -5.06
N GLN A 82 -11.22 -27.66 -6.19
CA GLN A 82 -11.56 -26.57 -7.09
C GLN A 82 -12.44 -25.51 -6.40
N ALA A 83 -13.43 -25.94 -5.61
CA ALA A 83 -14.28 -25.01 -4.87
C ALA A 83 -13.49 -24.16 -3.86
N ALA A 84 -12.53 -24.77 -3.13
CA ALA A 84 -11.67 -24.03 -2.20
C ALA A 84 -10.78 -23.01 -2.92
N LEU A 85 -10.13 -23.42 -4.02
CA LEU A 85 -9.31 -22.53 -4.86
C LEU A 85 -10.11 -21.33 -5.40
N LEU A 86 -11.37 -21.55 -5.79
CA LEU A 86 -12.26 -20.47 -6.25
C LEU A 86 -12.63 -19.47 -5.14
N VAL A 87 -12.66 -19.89 -3.87
CA VAL A 87 -12.88 -18.96 -2.75
C VAL A 87 -11.65 -18.07 -2.57
N GLU A 88 -10.45 -18.66 -2.56
CA GLU A 88 -9.18 -17.93 -2.43
C GLU A 88 -8.96 -16.94 -3.58
N LEU A 89 -9.24 -17.35 -4.82
CA LEU A 89 -9.17 -16.48 -5.99
C LEU A 89 -10.08 -15.26 -5.85
N ARG A 90 -11.33 -15.46 -5.38
CA ARG A 90 -12.28 -14.37 -5.15
C ARG A 90 -11.80 -13.42 -4.05
N ALA A 91 -11.21 -13.94 -2.97
CA ALA A 91 -10.64 -13.11 -1.91
C ALA A 91 -9.50 -12.23 -2.44
N CYS A 92 -8.61 -12.78 -3.27
CA CYS A 92 -7.55 -12.03 -3.94
C CYS A 92 -8.11 -10.94 -4.86
N GLU A 93 -9.09 -11.27 -5.70
CA GLU A 93 -9.75 -10.31 -6.61
C GLU A 93 -10.44 -9.19 -5.86
N GLU A 94 -11.14 -9.51 -4.77
CA GLU A 94 -11.77 -8.51 -3.92
C GLU A 94 -10.71 -7.56 -3.36
N ALA A 95 -9.64 -8.09 -2.77
CA ALA A 95 -8.53 -7.30 -2.22
C ALA A 95 -7.92 -6.36 -3.27
N ILE A 96 -7.65 -6.84 -4.49
CA ILE A 96 -7.13 -6.04 -5.60
C ILE A 96 -8.10 -4.88 -5.94
N LYS A 97 -9.41 -5.16 -6.04
CA LYS A 97 -10.41 -4.12 -6.28
C LYS A 97 -10.41 -3.05 -5.19
N ARG A 98 -10.19 -3.41 -3.92
CA ARG A 98 -10.07 -2.43 -2.82
C ARG A 98 -8.87 -1.51 -3.00
N ILE A 99 -7.77 -2.05 -3.50
CA ILE A 99 -6.56 -1.28 -3.82
C ILE A 99 -6.82 -0.36 -5.01
N ASP A 100 -7.51 -0.83 -6.06
CA ASP A 100 -7.89 -0.01 -7.22
C ASP A 100 -8.78 1.16 -6.86
N ASN A 101 -9.76 0.91 -5.99
CA ASN A 101 -10.70 1.92 -5.54
C ASN A 101 -10.14 2.84 -4.44
N GLY A 102 -8.94 2.56 -3.93
CA GLY A 102 -8.27 3.39 -2.92
C GLY A 102 -8.84 3.28 -1.49
N TYR A 103 -9.67 2.27 -1.20
CA TYR A 103 -10.18 1.98 0.14
C TYR A 103 -9.48 0.77 0.79
N PHE A 104 -8.35 0.34 0.24
CA PHE A 104 -7.52 -0.71 0.84
C PHE A 104 -7.06 -0.29 2.24
N GLY A 105 -7.33 -1.15 3.23
CA GLY A 105 -7.10 -0.86 4.63
C GLY A 105 -8.29 -0.26 5.39
N LEU A 106 -9.51 -0.31 4.83
CA LEU A 106 -10.74 -0.03 5.58
C LEU A 106 -11.53 -1.31 5.88
N CYS A 107 -12.03 -1.42 7.10
CA CYS A 107 -12.86 -2.52 7.57
C CYS A 107 -14.23 -2.48 6.86
N LYS A 108 -14.67 -3.60 6.31
CA LYS A 108 -16.00 -3.69 5.66
C LYS A 108 -17.19 -3.60 6.61
N VAL A 109 -16.96 -3.83 7.91
CA VAL A 109 -18.01 -3.89 8.94
C VAL A 109 -18.18 -2.54 9.63
N CYS A 110 -17.10 -2.00 10.21
CA CYS A 110 -17.15 -0.73 10.94
C CYS A 110 -16.71 0.48 10.12
N GLY A 111 -16.06 0.29 8.96
CA GLY A 111 -15.53 1.39 8.14
C GLY A 111 -14.23 2.00 8.69
N GLU A 112 -13.69 1.51 9.80
CA GLU A 112 -12.44 2.02 10.39
C GLU A 112 -11.20 1.52 9.66
N ALA A 113 -10.07 2.19 9.88
CA ALA A 113 -8.78 1.77 9.37
C ALA A 113 -8.33 0.43 9.99
N ILE A 114 -7.96 -0.53 9.14
CA ILE A 114 -7.32 -1.80 9.53
C ILE A 114 -5.84 -1.50 9.81
N GLU A 115 -5.32 -2.08 10.89
CA GLU A 115 -3.90 -1.96 11.22
C GLU A 115 -3.01 -2.47 10.08
N LEU A 116 -2.00 -1.68 9.71
CA LEU A 116 -1.06 -2.01 8.63
C LEU A 116 -0.30 -3.33 8.91
N ASN A 117 -0.03 -3.65 10.18
CA ASN A 117 0.63 -4.90 10.54
C ASN A 117 -0.20 -6.12 10.14
N ARG A 118 -1.54 -6.03 10.21
CA ARG A 118 -2.40 -7.10 9.70
C ARG A 118 -2.34 -7.20 8.19
N LEU A 119 -2.46 -6.08 7.48
CA LEU A 119 -2.44 -6.07 6.01
C LEU A 119 -1.10 -6.57 5.46
N LYS A 120 -0.01 -6.37 6.21
CA LYS A 120 1.31 -6.94 5.91
C LYS A 120 1.38 -8.44 6.13
N ALA A 121 0.69 -8.96 7.14
CA ALA A 121 0.65 -10.39 7.44
C ALA A 121 -0.32 -11.13 6.52
N GLU A 122 -1.48 -10.52 6.24
CA GLU A 122 -2.56 -11.06 5.44
C GLU A 122 -3.19 -9.96 4.58
N PRO A 123 -2.76 -9.80 3.31
CA PRO A 123 -3.21 -8.73 2.42
C PRO A 123 -4.65 -8.92 1.92
N THR A 124 -5.21 -10.12 2.08
CA THR A 124 -6.61 -10.43 1.71
C THR A 124 -7.62 -10.02 2.79
N THR A 125 -7.15 -9.65 3.99
CA THR A 125 -8.04 -9.39 5.12
C THR A 125 -8.92 -8.15 4.89
N SER A 126 -10.21 -8.27 5.19
CA SER A 126 -11.20 -7.20 4.99
C SER A 126 -11.80 -6.62 6.27
N CYS A 127 -11.41 -7.15 7.43
CA CYS A 127 -11.93 -6.78 8.75
C CYS A 127 -10.80 -6.33 9.70
N CYS A 128 -11.12 -5.40 10.61
CA CYS A 128 -10.23 -5.05 11.72
C CYS A 128 -10.28 -6.10 12.84
N LEU A 129 -9.27 -6.13 13.71
CA LEU A 129 -9.23 -7.04 14.87
C LEU A 129 -10.47 -6.91 15.74
N SER A 130 -10.92 -5.68 16.00
CA SER A 130 -12.12 -5.41 16.82
C SER A 130 -13.39 -6.08 16.28
N CYS A 131 -13.53 -6.21 14.96
CA CYS A 131 -14.65 -6.89 14.33
C CYS A 131 -14.43 -8.40 14.26
N GLU A 132 -13.19 -8.84 14.04
CA GLU A 132 -12.84 -10.26 13.99
C GLU A 132 -12.95 -10.93 15.36
N SER A 133 -12.50 -10.27 16.44
CA SER A 133 -12.62 -10.79 17.81
C SER A 133 -14.06 -10.85 18.34
N LYS A 134 -15.02 -10.26 17.63
CA LYS A 134 -16.46 -10.31 17.97
C LYS A 134 -17.21 -11.42 17.23
N ASN A 135 -16.54 -12.18 16.37
CA ASN A 135 -17.11 -13.23 15.52
C ASN A 135 -16.59 -14.62 15.92
#